data_AF-A0A4P8XXN8-F1
#
_entry.id   AF-A0A4P8XXN8-F1
#
_cell.length_a   1.000
_cell.length_b   1.000
_cell.length_c   1.000
_cell.angle_alpha   90.00
_cell.angle_beta   90.00
_cell.angle_gamma   90.00
#
_symmetry.space_group_name_H-M   'P 1'
#
loop_
_entity.id
_entity.type
_entity.pdbx_description
1 polymer ?
#
loop_
_entity_poly.entity_id
_entity_poly.type
_entity_poly.pdbx_seq_one_letter_code
_entity_poly.pdbx_strand_id
1 'polypeptide(L)'
;MYFTEQSQSVIDGAVSVRIKSADVITVYSTLEQVPFHRGFYSVDMTFFFDVAIEAFMSPGSCPVTVNGLAIHSKKVILYGSEGSVKTFTSEYNYDECDCKQLQPSQNLPKATVQVATPIALSAKVCECKCPCNPPCRIPESICRRFGGDFLQNGSMSVYATIGIFTIVQIERNVQMLIPAYDFCIPEKECVTTSDNPCEMFNRLEFPTNEFFPPTVCDIGDENKKPDCGCK
;
A
#
# COMPACT_ATOMS: atom_id res chain seq x y z
N MET A 1 -10.06 -3.67 19.53
CA MET A 1 -10.34 -4.94 18.82
C MET A 1 -11.83 -5.18 18.87
N TYR A 2 -12.38 -5.82 17.85
CA TYR A 2 -13.80 -6.16 17.73
C TYR A 2 -13.95 -7.68 17.84
N PHE A 3 -14.94 -8.14 18.60
CA PHE A 3 -15.19 -9.56 18.85
C PHE A 3 -16.62 -9.92 18.44
N THR A 4 -16.85 -11.19 18.10
CA THR A 4 -18.21 -11.73 17.99
C THR A 4 -18.83 -11.84 19.39
N GLU A 5 -20.14 -11.97 19.47
CA GLU A 5 -20.87 -12.09 20.74
C GLU A 5 -20.30 -13.18 21.67
N GLN A 6 -19.94 -14.34 21.09
CA GLN A 6 -19.37 -15.48 21.83
C GLN A 6 -18.00 -15.14 22.42
N SER A 7 -17.11 -14.53 21.64
CA SER A 7 -15.77 -14.13 22.13
C SER A 7 -15.84 -12.95 23.08
N GLN A 8 -16.77 -12.01 22.86
CA GLN A 8 -16.95 -10.85 23.72
C GLN A 8 -17.36 -11.25 25.14
N SER A 9 -18.18 -12.30 25.29
CA SER A 9 -18.57 -12.83 26.61
C SER A 9 -17.37 -13.31 27.44
N VAL A 10 -16.31 -13.82 26.79
CA VAL A 10 -15.05 -14.20 27.45
C VAL A 10 -14.26 -12.96 27.86
N ILE A 11 -14.22 -11.94 27.00
CA ILE A 11 -13.51 -10.68 27.24
C ILE A 11 -14.14 -9.87 28.37
N ASP A 12 -15.47 -9.88 28.48
CA ASP A 12 -16.19 -9.18 29.54
C ASP A 12 -15.84 -9.69 30.95
N GLY A 13 -15.49 -10.97 31.08
CA GLY A 13 -15.02 -11.55 32.35
C GLY A 13 -13.50 -11.66 32.49
N ALA A 14 -12.71 -11.08 31.58
CA ALA A 14 -11.26 -11.17 31.60
C ALA A 14 -10.64 -10.14 32.56
N VAL A 15 -9.74 -10.60 33.44
CA VAL A 15 -8.95 -9.73 34.34
C VAL A 15 -7.70 -9.21 33.65
N SER A 16 -7.09 -10.03 32.79
CA SER A 16 -5.94 -9.64 31.98
C SER A 16 -5.95 -10.36 30.64
N VAL A 17 -5.23 -9.80 29.66
CA VAL A 17 -5.11 -10.38 28.32
C VAL A 17 -3.64 -10.39 27.89
N ARG A 18 -3.28 -11.36 27.06
CA ARG A 18 -1.95 -11.47 26.45
C ARG A 18 -2.10 -11.69 24.96
N ILE A 19 -1.39 -10.93 24.14
CA ILE A 19 -1.39 -11.13 22.69
C ILE A 19 -0.54 -12.35 22.33
N LYS A 20 -1.01 -13.21 21.42
CA LYS A 20 -0.24 -14.36 20.90
C LYS A 20 0.33 -14.09 19.52
N SER A 21 -0.54 -13.69 18.59
CA SER A 21 -0.18 -13.47 17.19
C SER A 21 -1.08 -12.43 16.56
N ALA A 22 -0.61 -11.86 15.44
CA ALA A 22 -1.36 -10.94 14.61
C ALA A 22 -1.04 -11.24 13.15
N ASP A 23 -2.07 -11.45 12.34
CA ASP A 23 -1.96 -11.76 10.92
C ASP A 23 -2.80 -10.79 10.10
N VAL A 24 -2.34 -10.44 8.89
CA VAL A 24 -3.13 -9.62 7.96
C VAL A 24 -4.13 -10.51 7.24
N ILE A 25 -5.42 -10.19 7.34
CA ILE A 25 -6.48 -10.86 6.59
C ILE A 25 -6.46 -10.33 5.15
N THR A 26 -6.55 -9.01 5.02
CA THR A 26 -6.58 -8.31 3.74
C THR A 26 -6.29 -6.83 3.93
N VAL A 27 -5.94 -6.17 2.83
CA VAL A 27 -5.79 -4.72 2.74
C VAL A 27 -6.64 -4.25 1.58
N TYR A 28 -7.62 -3.39 1.86
CA TYR A 28 -8.27 -2.64 0.79
C TYR A 28 -7.51 -1.35 0.55
N SER A 29 -7.23 -1.07 -0.72
CA SER A 29 -6.60 0.18 -1.13
C SER A 29 -7.46 0.88 -2.18
N THR A 30 -7.53 2.20 -2.08
CA THR A 30 -8.20 3.07 -3.06
C THR A 30 -7.23 4.17 -3.45
N LEU A 31 -7.18 4.46 -4.74
CA LEU A 31 -6.25 5.42 -5.34
C LEU A 31 -7.05 6.59 -5.92
N GLU A 32 -6.67 7.80 -5.54
CA GLU A 32 -7.31 9.03 -6.01
C GLU A 32 -6.27 10.07 -6.40
N GLN A 33 -6.54 10.88 -7.43
CA GLN A 33 -5.65 11.99 -7.77
C GLN A 33 -5.80 13.12 -6.75
N VAL A 34 -4.68 13.70 -6.30
CA VAL A 34 -4.71 14.82 -5.36
C VAL A 34 -5.15 16.10 -6.10
N PRO A 35 -6.21 16.80 -5.66
CA PRO A 35 -6.65 18.03 -6.29
C PRO A 35 -5.53 19.07 -6.34
N PHE A 36 -5.40 19.77 -7.46
CA PHE A 36 -4.40 20.83 -7.71
C PHE A 36 -2.91 20.40 -7.66
N HIS A 37 -2.61 19.13 -7.39
CA HIS A 37 -1.25 18.59 -7.40
C HIS A 37 -1.09 17.56 -8.52
N ARG A 38 -0.71 18.03 -9.72
CA ARG A 38 -0.56 17.16 -10.90
C ARG A 38 0.48 16.08 -10.67
N GLY A 39 0.14 14.87 -11.09
CA GLY A 39 0.98 13.68 -10.92
C GLY A 39 1.07 13.13 -9.49
N PHE A 40 0.43 13.75 -8.49
CA PHE A 40 0.34 13.21 -7.14
C PHE A 40 -0.95 12.42 -6.94
N TYR A 41 -0.81 11.27 -6.29
CA TYR A 41 -1.90 10.35 -6.01
C TYR A 41 -1.92 10.00 -4.53
N SER A 42 -3.12 9.96 -3.98
CA SER A 42 -3.42 9.51 -2.64
C SER A 42 -3.74 8.02 -2.66
N VAL A 43 -3.06 7.23 -1.83
CA VAL A 43 -3.36 5.83 -1.57
C VAL A 43 -3.96 5.73 -0.18
N ASP A 44 -5.27 5.49 -0.11
CA ASP A 44 -6.00 5.25 1.13
C ASP A 44 -6.07 3.73 1.37
N MET A 45 -5.45 3.25 2.45
CA MET A 45 -5.33 1.83 2.78
C MET A 45 -6.07 1.50 4.07
N THR A 46 -6.87 0.43 4.07
CA THR A 46 -7.52 -0.12 5.25
C THR A 46 -7.06 -1.55 5.48
N PHE A 47 -6.34 -1.76 6.58
CA PHE A 47 -5.80 -3.05 7.01
C PHE A 47 -6.78 -3.74 7.95
N PHE A 48 -7.03 -5.02 7.72
CA PHE A 48 -7.82 -5.89 8.58
C PHE A 48 -6.91 -6.98 9.15
N PHE A 49 -6.82 -7.06 10.47
CA PHE A 49 -5.95 -8.00 11.17
C PHE A 49 -6.77 -9.02 11.96
N ASP A 50 -6.37 -10.28 11.87
CA ASP A 50 -6.78 -11.37 12.74
C ASP A 50 -5.80 -11.44 13.91
N VAL A 51 -6.27 -11.18 15.12
CA VAL A 51 -5.41 -11.08 16.30
C VAL A 51 -5.87 -12.10 17.33
N ALA A 52 -5.00 -13.06 17.63
CA ALA A 52 -5.23 -14.06 18.66
C ALA A 52 -4.71 -13.56 20.01
N ILE A 53 -5.57 -13.63 21.02
CA ILE A 53 -5.26 -13.24 22.40
C ILE A 53 -5.64 -14.34 23.38
N GLU A 54 -4.94 -14.40 24.50
CA GLU A 54 -5.28 -15.21 25.67
C GLU A 54 -5.93 -14.33 26.72
N ALA A 55 -7.15 -14.68 27.11
CA ALA A 55 -7.89 -14.04 28.18
C ALA A 55 -7.74 -14.85 29.48
N PHE A 56 -7.36 -14.17 30.57
CA PHE A 56 -7.24 -14.74 31.91
C PHE A 56 -8.41 -14.25 32.76
N MET A 57 -9.35 -15.14 33.09
CA MET A 57 -10.57 -14.80 33.81
C MET A 57 -10.41 -14.80 35.34
N SER A 58 -9.58 -15.69 35.87
CA SER A 58 -9.31 -15.78 37.31
C SER A 58 -7.87 -16.20 37.59
N PRO A 59 -7.32 -15.86 38.77
CA PRO A 59 -6.01 -16.36 39.17
C PRO A 59 -6.01 -17.90 39.23
N GLY A 60 -5.16 -18.55 38.43
CA GLY A 60 -5.00 -20.00 38.41
C GLY A 60 -5.85 -20.77 37.40
N SER A 61 -6.81 -20.14 36.71
CA SER A 61 -7.51 -20.76 35.57
C SER A 61 -6.65 -20.79 34.31
N CYS A 62 -6.78 -21.83 33.49
CA CYS A 62 -6.16 -21.88 32.17
C CYS A 62 -6.68 -20.74 31.28
N PRO A 63 -5.80 -20.02 30.55
CA PRO A 63 -6.23 -18.95 29.66
C PRO A 63 -7.08 -19.48 28.51
N VAL A 64 -8.09 -18.71 28.12
CA VAL A 64 -8.93 -18.99 26.96
C VAL A 64 -8.40 -18.20 25.77
N THR A 65 -8.08 -18.88 24.68
CA THR A 65 -7.66 -18.20 23.44
C THR A 65 -8.88 -17.76 22.66
N VAL A 66 -8.93 -16.50 22.26
CA VAL A 66 -9.97 -15.93 21.39
C VAL A 66 -9.34 -15.09 20.29
N ASN A 67 -10.01 -15.05 19.14
CA ASN A 67 -9.60 -14.23 18.01
C ASN A 67 -10.47 -12.98 17.95
N GLY A 68 -9.85 -11.83 17.68
CA GLY A 68 -10.55 -10.57 17.46
C GLY A 68 -10.04 -9.86 16.22
N LEU A 69 -10.90 -9.03 15.65
CA LEU A 69 -10.58 -8.18 14.51
C LEU A 69 -9.94 -6.87 14.98
N ALA A 70 -8.82 -6.47 14.38
CA ALA A 70 -8.31 -5.11 14.47
C ALA A 70 -8.34 -4.45 13.09
N ILE A 71 -8.68 -3.16 13.05
CA ILE A 71 -8.80 -2.39 11.81
C ILE A 71 -7.93 -1.15 11.95
N HIS A 72 -7.12 -0.87 10.94
CA HIS A 72 -6.31 0.34 10.89
C HIS A 72 -6.36 0.96 9.50
N SER A 73 -6.52 2.28 9.41
CA SER A 73 -6.50 3.00 8.14
C SER A 73 -5.26 3.89 8.07
N LYS A 74 -4.58 3.88 6.93
CA LYS A 74 -3.39 4.70 6.65
C LYS A 74 -3.51 5.32 5.27
N LYS A 75 -3.21 6.61 5.18
CA LYS A 75 -3.20 7.38 3.93
C LYS A 75 -1.77 7.80 3.61
N VAL A 76 -1.35 7.64 2.36
CA VAL A 76 -0.06 8.16 1.85
C VAL A 76 -0.26 8.89 0.54
N ILE A 77 0.62 9.86 0.25
CA ILE A 77 0.63 10.58 -1.03
C ILE A 77 1.93 10.26 -1.74
N LEU A 78 1.84 9.81 -2.98
CA LEU A 78 2.97 9.41 -3.81
C LEU A 78 2.90 10.11 -5.16
N TYR A 79 4.05 10.43 -5.74
CA TYR A 79 4.13 10.95 -7.10
C TYR A 79 4.17 9.80 -8.10
N GLY A 80 3.20 9.77 -9.03
CA GLY A 80 2.96 8.70 -9.99
C GLY A 80 3.01 9.15 -11.44
N SER A 81 3.68 10.28 -11.71
CA SER A 81 3.72 10.99 -13.00
C SER A 81 2.39 11.61 -13.44
N GLU A 82 2.45 12.61 -14.31
CA GLU A 82 1.28 13.12 -15.02
C GLU A 82 0.95 12.21 -16.21
N GLY A 83 -0.33 11.92 -16.41
CA GLY A 83 -0.74 11.24 -17.63
C GLY A 83 -2.14 11.69 -18.01
N SER A 84 -2.17 12.40 -19.13
CA SER A 84 -3.35 13.07 -19.69
C SER A 84 -3.94 12.26 -20.84
N VAL A 85 -3.83 10.94 -20.77
CA VAL A 85 -4.23 10.01 -21.83
C VAL A 85 -5.31 9.06 -21.30
N LYS A 86 -6.39 8.92 -22.07
CA LYS A 86 -7.43 7.91 -21.84
C LYS A 86 -7.02 6.63 -22.55
N THR A 87 -7.03 5.51 -21.85
CA THR A 87 -6.68 4.20 -22.42
C THR A 87 -7.95 3.43 -22.75
N PHE A 88 -8.01 2.86 -23.94
CA PHE A 88 -9.08 1.96 -24.36
C PHE A 88 -8.43 0.60 -24.66
N THR A 89 -8.95 -0.48 -24.07
CA THR A 89 -8.41 -1.84 -24.24
C THR A 89 -9.38 -2.68 -25.06
N SER A 90 -8.88 -3.62 -25.85
CA SER A 90 -9.70 -4.60 -26.59
C SER A 90 -10.00 -5.86 -25.75
N GLU A 91 -9.61 -5.87 -24.48
CA GLU A 91 -9.80 -7.02 -23.60
C GLU A 91 -11.27 -7.10 -23.16
N TYR A 92 -11.92 -8.22 -23.51
CA TYR A 92 -13.29 -8.51 -23.15
C TYR A 92 -13.32 -9.33 -21.86
N ASN A 93 -13.86 -8.77 -20.77
CA ASN A 93 -13.94 -9.46 -19.48
C ASN A 93 -15.41 -9.80 -19.18
N TYR A 94 -15.75 -11.09 -19.21
CA TYR A 94 -17.14 -11.58 -19.13
C TYR A 94 -17.78 -11.34 -17.74
N ASP A 95 -16.96 -11.15 -16.70
CA ASP A 95 -17.39 -11.08 -15.29
C ASP A 95 -17.60 -9.66 -14.75
N GLU A 96 -17.31 -8.61 -15.51
CA GLU A 96 -17.61 -7.23 -15.12
C GLU A 96 -18.88 -6.73 -15.80
N CYS A 97 -19.79 -6.09 -15.05
CA CYS A 97 -20.95 -5.43 -15.64
C CYS A 97 -20.51 -4.45 -16.75
N ASP A 98 -21.19 -4.47 -17.90
CA ASP A 98 -20.93 -3.65 -19.10
C ASP A 98 -20.70 -2.15 -18.81
N CYS A 99 -21.21 -1.64 -17.67
CA CYS A 99 -21.03 -0.27 -17.22
C CYS A 99 -19.58 0.11 -16.85
N LYS A 100 -18.72 -0.85 -16.49
CA LYS A 100 -17.28 -0.58 -16.25
C LYS A 100 -16.45 -0.57 -17.54
N GLN A 101 -16.85 -1.36 -18.54
CA GLN A 101 -16.17 -1.49 -19.82
C GLN A 101 -16.35 -0.26 -20.72
N LEU A 102 -17.47 0.46 -20.57
CA LEU A 102 -17.80 1.66 -21.34
C LEU A 102 -17.22 2.96 -20.75
N GLN A 103 -16.66 2.93 -19.54
CA GLN A 103 -16.01 4.10 -18.97
C GLN A 103 -14.55 4.11 -19.42
N PRO A 104 -14.06 5.21 -20.05
CA PRO A 104 -12.63 5.38 -20.25
C PRO A 104 -11.98 5.25 -18.89
N SER A 105 -11.17 4.21 -18.69
CA SER A 105 -10.44 4.08 -17.44
C SER A 105 -9.58 5.34 -17.33
N GLN A 106 -9.83 6.12 -16.27
CA GLN A 106 -8.86 7.11 -15.87
C GLN A 106 -7.56 6.32 -15.73
N ASN A 107 -6.54 6.70 -16.50
CA ASN A 107 -5.27 5.98 -16.58
C ASN A 107 -4.49 6.20 -15.27
N LEU A 108 -5.06 5.85 -14.13
CA LEU A 108 -4.43 5.97 -12.83
C LEU A 108 -3.23 5.02 -12.79
N PRO A 109 -2.13 5.39 -12.11
CA PRO A 109 -1.05 4.45 -11.89
C PRO A 109 -1.59 3.24 -11.10
N LYS A 110 -0.97 2.08 -11.29
CA LYS A 110 -1.30 0.90 -10.49
C LYS A 110 -0.66 1.04 -9.11
N ALA A 111 -1.46 0.91 -8.05
CA ALA A 111 -0.99 0.88 -6.68
C ALA A 111 -0.80 -0.56 -6.19
N THR A 112 0.34 -0.83 -5.58
CA THR A 112 0.65 -2.12 -4.95
C THR A 112 1.03 -1.90 -3.49
N VAL A 113 0.38 -2.63 -2.60
CA VAL A 113 0.66 -2.61 -1.15
C VAL A 113 1.21 -3.97 -0.75
N GLN A 114 2.45 -4.02 -0.31
CA GLN A 114 3.09 -5.20 0.25
C GLN A 114 3.16 -5.07 1.76
N VAL A 115 2.81 -6.14 2.47
CA VAL A 115 2.79 -6.16 3.94
C VAL A 115 3.58 -7.36 4.41
N ALA A 116 4.59 -7.14 5.24
CA ALA A 116 5.28 -8.22 5.93
C ALA A 116 4.42 -8.77 7.07
N THR A 117 4.74 -9.98 7.56
CA THR A 117 4.04 -10.57 8.71
C THR A 117 4.06 -9.61 9.90
N PRO A 118 2.89 -9.24 10.45
CA PRO A 118 2.83 -8.32 11.59
C PRO A 118 3.48 -8.90 12.84
N ILE A 119 3.91 -8.01 13.74
CA ILE A 119 4.48 -8.37 15.02
C ILE A 119 3.49 -8.05 16.13
N ALA A 120 3.08 -9.06 16.88
CA ALA A 120 2.26 -8.90 18.09
C ALA A 120 3.11 -8.31 19.22
N LEU A 121 2.82 -7.06 19.64
CA LEU A 121 3.66 -6.35 20.63
C LEU A 121 3.04 -6.37 22.03
N SER A 122 1.79 -5.91 22.18
CA SER A 122 1.12 -5.88 23.47
C SER A 122 -0.40 -5.87 23.33
N ALA A 123 -1.10 -6.27 24.39
CA ALA A 123 -2.54 -6.10 24.51
C ALA A 123 -2.92 -5.68 25.94
N LYS A 124 -3.96 -4.87 26.06
CA LYS A 124 -4.54 -4.44 27.34
C LYS A 124 -6.06 -4.51 27.27
N VAL A 125 -6.67 -5.04 28.33
CA VAL A 125 -8.13 -5.02 28.54
C VAL A 125 -8.52 -3.86 29.46
N CYS A 126 -9.63 -3.19 29.18
CA CYS A 126 -10.22 -2.18 30.05
C CYS A 126 -11.71 -1.99 29.74
N GLU A 127 -12.45 -1.37 30.65
CA GLU A 127 -13.87 -1.02 30.47
C GLU A 127 -14.07 -0.11 29.25
N CYS A 128 -15.03 -0.45 28.37
CA CYS A 128 -15.39 0.34 27.19
C CYS A 128 -16.24 1.55 27.66
N LYS A 129 -15.66 2.76 27.63
CA LYS A 129 -16.30 4.01 28.11
C LYS A 129 -17.17 4.71 27.05
N CYS A 130 -17.21 4.20 25.83
CA CYS A 130 -17.93 4.78 24.70
C CYS A 130 -18.28 3.66 23.69
N PRO A 131 -19.31 3.81 22.84
CA PRO A 131 -19.60 2.82 21.82
C PRO A 131 -18.37 2.63 20.92
N CYS A 132 -17.77 1.45 21.05
CA CYS A 132 -16.56 1.05 20.37
C CYS A 132 -16.96 0.65 18.93
N ASN A 133 -17.36 1.63 18.09
CA ASN A 133 -17.82 1.39 16.72
C ASN A 133 -16.63 1.10 15.78
N PRO A 134 -16.78 0.19 14.79
CA PRO A 134 -15.83 0.03 13.71
C PRO A 134 -15.61 1.33 12.93
N PRO A 135 -14.37 1.66 12.51
CA PRO A 135 -14.10 2.87 11.72
C PRO A 135 -14.70 2.80 10.31
N CYS A 136 -15.10 1.60 9.86
CA CYS A 136 -15.72 1.36 8.57
C CYS A 136 -16.64 0.14 8.66
N ARG A 137 -17.48 -0.05 7.63
CA ARG A 137 -18.29 -1.27 7.49
C ARG A 137 -17.35 -2.45 7.24
N ILE A 138 -17.45 -3.46 8.09
CA ILE A 138 -16.66 -4.69 7.95
C ILE A 138 -17.25 -5.52 6.79
N PRO A 139 -16.43 -5.96 5.81
CA PRO A 139 -16.90 -6.81 4.73
C PRO A 139 -17.44 -8.15 5.24
N GLU A 140 -18.49 -8.65 4.59
CA GLU A 140 -19.16 -9.89 5.01
C GLU A 140 -18.23 -11.12 4.96
N SER A 141 -17.30 -11.16 4.01
CA SER A 141 -16.28 -12.20 3.94
C SER A 141 -15.41 -12.28 5.20
N ILE A 142 -15.14 -11.13 5.84
CA ILE A 142 -14.41 -11.06 7.10
C ILE A 142 -15.33 -11.49 8.25
N CYS A 143 -16.57 -11.01 8.33
CA CYS A 143 -17.52 -11.47 9.35
C CYS A 143 -17.69 -13.01 9.35
N ARG A 144 -17.87 -13.61 8.17
CA ARG A 144 -17.98 -15.07 8.04
C ARG A 144 -16.76 -15.82 8.56
N ARG A 145 -15.55 -15.27 8.40
CA ARG A 145 -14.31 -15.87 8.92
C ARG A 145 -14.29 -15.96 10.46
N PHE A 146 -14.95 -15.03 11.15
CA PHE A 146 -15.07 -15.05 12.62
C PHE A 146 -16.35 -15.74 13.11
N GLY A 147 -17.17 -16.28 12.21
CA GLY A 147 -18.40 -16.99 12.55
C GLY A 147 -19.62 -16.09 12.79
N GLY A 148 -19.59 -14.81 12.36
CA GLY A 148 -20.72 -13.91 12.49
C GLY A 148 -20.33 -12.44 12.54
N ASP A 149 -21.32 -11.60 12.85
CA ASP A 149 -21.11 -10.16 13.03
C ASP A 149 -20.43 -9.84 14.35
N PHE A 150 -19.77 -8.69 14.38
CA PHE A 150 -19.05 -8.19 15.55
C PHE A 150 -19.99 -7.39 16.46
N LEU A 151 -19.90 -7.62 17.77
CA LEU A 151 -20.67 -6.89 18.75
C LEU A 151 -20.14 -5.45 18.86
N GLN A 152 -21.05 -4.47 18.86
CA GLN A 152 -20.69 -3.06 18.95
C GLN A 152 -20.65 -2.54 20.40
N ASN A 153 -21.25 -3.27 21.35
CA ASN A 153 -21.51 -2.80 22.71
C ASN A 153 -21.09 -3.83 23.78
N GLY A 154 -19.80 -4.14 23.87
CA GLY A 154 -19.24 -4.94 24.97
C GLY A 154 -18.97 -4.10 26.23
N SER A 155 -18.95 -4.72 27.42
CA SER A 155 -18.58 -4.03 28.66
C SER A 155 -17.06 -3.79 28.75
N MET A 156 -16.28 -4.71 28.19
CA MET A 156 -14.82 -4.66 28.14
C MET A 156 -14.32 -4.51 26.71
N SER A 157 -13.18 -3.84 26.56
CA SER A 157 -12.49 -3.62 25.29
C SER A 157 -11.03 -3.99 25.38
N VAL A 158 -10.52 -4.57 24.29
CA VAL A 158 -9.09 -4.91 24.15
C VAL A 158 -8.42 -3.97 23.17
N TYR A 159 -7.36 -3.31 23.65
CA TYR A 159 -6.45 -2.49 22.85
C TYR A 159 -5.19 -3.31 22.59
N ALA A 160 -4.90 -3.55 21.30
CA ALA A 160 -3.70 -4.26 20.86
C ALA A 160 -2.74 -3.29 20.17
N THR A 161 -1.45 -3.49 20.43
CA THR A 161 -0.35 -2.83 19.70
C THR A 161 0.25 -3.85 18.75
N ILE A 162 0.22 -3.53 17.45
CA ILE A 162 0.70 -4.39 16.38
C ILE A 162 1.77 -3.61 15.62
N GLY A 163 2.96 -4.20 15.47
CA GLY A 163 4.03 -3.68 14.64
C GLY A 163 3.78 -4.08 13.18
N ILE A 164 3.78 -3.11 12.27
CA ILE A 164 3.55 -3.35 10.84
C ILE A 164 4.72 -2.81 10.00
N PHE A 165 5.10 -3.55 8.97
CA PHE A 165 6.03 -3.11 7.93
C PHE A 165 5.34 -3.23 6.57
N THR A 166 5.25 -2.11 5.86
CA THR A 166 4.48 -1.99 4.61
C THR A 166 5.29 -1.26 3.56
N ILE A 167 5.31 -1.77 2.32
CA ILE A 167 5.84 -1.07 1.15
C ILE A 167 4.66 -0.68 0.26
N VAL A 168 4.55 0.60 -0.07
CA VAL A 168 3.50 1.13 -0.95
C VAL A 168 4.18 1.68 -2.19
N GLN A 169 3.84 1.13 -3.35
CA GLN A 169 4.40 1.51 -4.64
C GLN A 169 3.28 1.88 -5.59
N ILE A 170 3.50 2.94 -6.36
CA ILE A 170 2.67 3.24 -7.53
C ILE A 170 3.53 3.16 -8.79
N GLU A 171 3.00 2.52 -9.82
CA GLU A 171 3.68 2.33 -11.10
C GLU A 171 2.78 2.76 -12.25
N ARG A 172 3.36 3.41 -13.26
CA ARG A 172 2.63 3.79 -14.47
C ARG A 172 3.42 3.33 -15.68
N ASN A 173 2.72 2.69 -16.61
CA ASN A 173 3.31 2.37 -17.89
C ASN A 173 3.42 3.67 -18.70
N VAL A 174 4.65 4.01 -19.09
CA VAL A 174 4.94 5.15 -19.97
C VAL A 174 5.45 4.63 -21.32
N GLN A 175 5.12 5.33 -22.39
CA GLN A 175 5.68 5.04 -23.71
C GLN A 175 7.03 5.76 -23.80
N MET A 176 8.11 5.00 -23.96
CA MET A 176 9.43 5.58 -24.25
C MET A 176 9.58 5.72 -25.76
N LEU A 177 9.75 6.95 -26.24
CA LEU A 177 10.18 7.20 -27.60
C LEU A 177 11.70 7.18 -27.60
N ILE A 178 12.30 6.11 -28.14
CA ILE A 178 13.73 6.03 -28.37
C ILE A 178 13.98 6.69 -29.73
N PRO A 179 14.56 7.90 -29.79
CA PRO A 179 14.89 8.49 -31.07
C PRO A 179 15.99 7.65 -31.72
N ALA A 180 15.62 6.85 -32.70
CA ALA A 180 16.55 6.32 -33.68
C ALA A 180 16.89 7.46 -34.64
N TYR A 181 17.59 8.50 -34.16
CA TYR A 181 18.36 9.33 -35.07
C TYR A 181 19.28 8.39 -35.82
N ASP A 182 19.33 8.57 -37.16
CA ASP A 182 19.93 7.69 -38.14
C ASP A 182 21.02 6.85 -37.50
N PHE A 183 20.93 5.52 -37.61
CA PHE A 183 22.09 4.66 -37.41
C PHE A 183 23.19 5.28 -38.26
N CYS A 184 24.04 6.12 -37.65
CA CYS A 184 25.09 6.79 -38.35
C CYS A 184 25.98 5.63 -38.73
N ILE A 185 25.89 5.19 -39.99
CA ILE A 185 26.94 4.41 -40.61
C ILE A 185 28.16 5.28 -40.36
N PRO A 186 29.11 4.87 -39.51
CA PRO A 186 30.18 5.75 -39.09
C PRO A 186 30.95 6.18 -40.35
N GLU A 187 30.78 7.44 -40.77
CA GLU A 187 31.48 7.96 -41.95
C GLU A 187 32.97 8.17 -41.65
N LYS A 188 33.32 8.24 -40.37
CA LYS A 188 34.71 8.25 -39.92
C LYS A 188 35.27 6.83 -39.99
N GLU A 189 36.21 6.61 -40.91
CA GLU A 189 37.10 5.45 -40.84
C GLU A 189 37.69 5.35 -39.44
N CYS A 190 37.65 4.16 -38.85
CA CYS A 190 38.33 3.86 -37.59
C CYS A 190 39.83 4.03 -37.77
N VAL A 191 40.33 5.25 -37.57
CA VAL A 191 41.77 5.49 -37.45
C VAL A 191 42.16 4.94 -36.08
N THR A 192 42.90 3.83 -36.07
CA THR A 192 43.52 3.27 -34.87
C THR A 192 44.64 4.20 -34.39
N THR A 193 44.28 5.36 -33.84
CA THR A 193 45.16 6.03 -32.88
C THR A 193 45.09 5.20 -31.60
N SER A 194 46.24 4.85 -31.06
CA SER A 194 46.55 3.80 -30.08
C SER A 194 45.82 3.81 -28.72
N ASP A 195 44.70 4.51 -28.58
CA ASP A 195 43.92 4.56 -27.34
C ASP A 195 42.94 3.38 -27.29
N ASN A 196 42.87 2.75 -26.12
CA ASN A 196 42.04 1.60 -25.85
C ASN A 196 40.55 1.92 -26.14
N PRO A 197 39.82 1.12 -26.93
CA PRO A 197 38.44 1.41 -27.34
C PRO A 197 37.48 1.60 -26.15
N CYS A 198 37.79 0.99 -24.99
CA CYS A 198 37.03 1.21 -23.75
C CYS A 198 37.20 2.63 -23.19
N GLU A 199 38.39 3.25 -23.32
CA GLU A 199 38.60 4.63 -22.87
C GLU A 199 37.85 5.64 -23.74
N MET A 200 37.77 5.38 -25.05
CA MET A 200 37.00 6.21 -25.96
C MET A 200 35.49 6.19 -25.63
N PHE A 201 34.93 5.01 -25.37
CA PHE A 201 33.52 4.90 -24.95
C PHE A 201 33.26 5.53 -23.59
N ASN A 202 34.21 5.44 -22.65
CA ASN A 202 34.09 6.11 -21.35
C ASN A 202 34.13 7.65 -21.44
N ARG A 203 34.69 8.23 -22.51
CA ARG A 203 34.70 9.69 -22.74
C ARG A 203 33.39 10.22 -23.34
N LEU A 204 32.53 9.34 -23.84
CA LEU A 204 31.23 9.72 -24.39
C LEU A 204 30.20 9.73 -23.25
N GLU A 205 29.68 10.92 -22.91
CA GLU A 205 28.59 11.02 -21.94
C GLU A 205 27.29 10.50 -22.59
N PHE A 206 26.78 9.38 -22.09
CA PHE A 206 25.49 8.87 -22.54
C PHE A 206 24.38 9.79 -22.02
N PRO A 207 23.45 10.29 -22.86
CA PRO A 207 22.43 11.25 -22.46
C PRO A 207 21.29 10.54 -21.73
N THR A 208 21.61 9.93 -20.57
CA THR A 208 20.67 9.21 -19.71
C THR A 208 19.42 10.03 -19.42
N ASN A 209 19.58 11.32 -19.13
CA ASN A 209 18.49 12.22 -18.74
C ASN A 209 17.38 12.38 -19.80
N GLU A 210 17.67 12.13 -21.08
CA GLU A 210 16.64 12.22 -22.15
C GLU A 210 15.73 10.99 -22.20
N PHE A 211 16.16 9.87 -21.60
CA PHE A 211 15.44 8.60 -21.64
C PHE A 211 14.62 8.31 -20.37
N PHE A 212 14.81 9.09 -19.29
CA PHE A 212 14.13 8.84 -18.02
C PHE A 212 12.85 9.68 -17.87
N PRO A 213 11.78 9.11 -17.28
CA PRO A 213 10.55 9.85 -17.01
C PRO A 213 10.79 11.05 -16.07
N PRO A 214 9.97 12.11 -16.16
CA PRO A 214 10.08 13.27 -15.29
C PRO A 214 10.00 12.89 -13.81
N THR A 215 10.96 13.37 -13.04
CA THR A 215 11.06 13.19 -11.60
C THR A 215 10.44 14.37 -10.85
N VAL A 216 10.23 14.21 -9.53
CA VAL A 216 9.68 15.28 -8.68
C VAL A 216 10.53 16.55 -8.72
N CYS A 217 11.84 16.43 -8.98
CA CYS A 217 12.76 17.55 -9.06
C CYS A 217 12.54 18.43 -10.31
N ASP A 218 12.00 17.86 -11.39
CA ASP A 218 11.80 18.56 -12.67
C ASP A 218 10.56 19.47 -12.64
N ILE A 219 9.74 19.37 -11.59
CA ILE A 219 8.50 20.13 -11.41
C ILE A 219 8.76 21.47 -10.69
N GLY A 220 9.97 21.67 -10.15
CA GLY A 220 10.35 22.86 -9.40
C GLY A 220 11.34 23.76 -10.13
N ASP A 221 10.80 24.78 -10.82
CA ASP A 221 11.46 26.06 -11.15
C ASP A 221 12.68 25.99 -12.11
N GLU A 222 12.53 26.49 -13.35
CA GLU A 222 13.57 26.59 -14.39
C GLU A 222 14.81 27.44 -13.98
N ASN A 223 14.89 27.93 -12.74
CA ASN A 223 15.96 28.81 -12.27
C ASN A 223 16.70 28.34 -11.00
N LYS A 224 16.57 27.08 -10.58
CA LYS A 224 17.42 26.52 -9.52
C LYS A 224 18.14 25.26 -9.97
N LYS A 225 19.47 25.31 -9.93
CA LYS A 225 20.32 24.11 -10.02
C LYS A 225 19.81 23.08 -8.99
N PRO A 226 19.53 21.84 -9.40
CA PRO A 226 19.19 20.79 -8.46
C PRO A 226 20.44 20.41 -7.67
N ASP A 227 20.51 20.82 -6.41
CA ASP A 227 21.40 20.22 -5.42
C ASP A 227 20.75 18.92 -4.95
N CYS A 228 20.84 17.87 -5.77
CA CYS A 228 20.52 16.52 -5.33
C CYS A 228 21.77 15.96 -4.62
N GLY A 229 21.73 15.93 -3.29
CA GLY A 229 22.79 15.42 -2.42
C GLY A 229 22.99 13.90 -2.48
N CYS A 230 23.13 13.34 -3.68
CA CYS A 230 23.56 11.97 -3.90
C CYS A 230 25.09 11.94 -3.89
N LYS A 231 25.67 11.42 -2.80
CA LYS A 231 27.04 10.87 -2.82
C LYS A 231 27.04 9.48 -3.42
#